data_AF-A0A3M1NG67-F1
#
_entry.id   AF-A0A3M1NG67-F1
#
_cell.length_a   1.000
_cell.length_b   1.000
_cell.length_c   1.000
_cell.angle_alpha   90.00
_cell.angle_beta   90.00
_cell.angle_gamma   90.00
#
_symmetry.space_group_name_H-M   'P 1'
#
loop_
_entity.id
_entity.type
_entity.pdbx_description
1 polymer ?
#
loop_
_entity_poly.entity_id
_entity_poly.type
_entity_poly.pdbx_seq_one_letter_code
_entity_poly.pdbx_strand_id
1 'polypeptide(L)'
;MPALLPADTPRTLRLLPLLHRRFHWSAWEALIRCQGYTLDRPRRASHPRYPEIIYPIDYGYINGTLGTDGEAIDLFVGTVDLGLVGLLLTHDYRRHDRECKLLYNCSPEEIYLVNGFINFDRTLMEGWLVLRHPMHRLWLRAEREA
;
A
#
# COMPACT_ATOMS: atom_id res chain seq x y z
N MET A 1 -0.28 23.90 -5.89
CA MET A 1 -0.77 23.65 -7.27
C MET A 1 -0.32 22.26 -7.67
N PRO A 2 -1.16 21.38 -8.25
CA PRO A 2 -0.66 20.11 -8.74
C PRO A 2 0.21 20.39 -9.97
N ALA A 3 1.44 19.88 -9.99
CA ALA A 3 2.29 19.95 -11.16
C ALA A 3 1.57 19.26 -12.34
N LEU A 4 1.51 19.95 -13.49
CA LEU A 4 1.00 19.37 -14.72
C LEU A 4 1.90 18.20 -15.10
N LEU A 5 1.32 17.00 -15.16
CA LEU A 5 2.02 15.81 -15.61
C LEU A 5 2.34 15.93 -17.12
N PRO A 6 3.56 15.59 -17.58
CA PRO A 6 3.94 15.63 -19.00
C PRO A 6 2.97 14.86 -19.91
N ALA A 7 2.87 15.26 -21.18
CA ALA A 7 1.96 14.65 -22.16
C ALA A 7 2.16 13.12 -22.30
N ASP A 8 3.39 12.63 -22.14
CA ASP A 8 3.75 11.20 -22.26
C ASP A 8 3.56 10.39 -20.97
N THR A 9 2.97 11.01 -19.94
CA THR A 9 2.70 10.33 -18.67
C THR A 9 1.73 9.17 -18.91
N PRO A 10 2.11 7.91 -18.56
CA PRO A 10 1.22 6.76 -18.60
C PRO A 10 -0.16 7.08 -18.05
N ARG A 11 -1.23 6.64 -18.74
CA ARG A 11 -2.62 6.96 -18.37
C ARG A 11 -2.91 6.66 -16.90
N THR A 12 -2.32 5.61 -16.35
CA THR A 12 -2.43 5.21 -14.93
C THR A 12 -1.96 6.32 -13.98
N LEU A 13 -0.87 7.01 -14.30
CA LEU A 13 -0.32 8.09 -13.47
C LEU A 13 -1.21 9.34 -13.46
N ARG A 14 -2.01 9.57 -14.52
CA ARG A 14 -2.99 10.67 -14.55
C ARG A 14 -4.16 10.44 -13.59
N LEU A 15 -4.41 9.19 -13.19
CA LEU A 15 -5.53 8.84 -12.31
C LEU A 15 -5.19 8.91 -10.82
N LEU A 16 -3.91 8.85 -10.44
CA LEU A 16 -3.51 8.83 -9.02
C LEU A 16 -4.01 10.05 -8.22
N PRO A 17 -3.99 11.29 -8.75
CA PRO A 17 -4.56 12.44 -8.02
C PRO A 17 -6.08 12.36 -7.88
N LEU A 18 -6.79 11.72 -8.82
CA LEU A 18 -8.23 11.49 -8.70
C LEU A 18 -8.52 10.42 -7.66
N LEU A 19 -7.75 9.33 -7.67
CA LEU A 19 -7.84 8.29 -6.66
C LEU A 19 -7.60 8.86 -5.27
N HIS A 20 -6.51 9.61 -5.07
CA HIS A 20 -6.22 10.28 -3.79
C HIS A 20 -7.44 11.07 -3.26
N ARG A 21 -8.08 11.85 -4.13
CA ARG A 21 -9.22 12.70 -3.74
C ARG A 21 -10.52 11.93 -3.51
N ARG A 22 -10.71 10.79 -4.16
CA ARG A 22 -11.95 10.00 -4.08
C ARG A 22 -11.85 8.81 -3.13
N PHE A 23 -10.65 8.45 -2.72
CA PHE A 23 -10.45 7.39 -1.75
C PHE A 23 -10.90 7.86 -0.36
N HIS A 24 -11.77 7.08 0.28
CA HIS A 24 -12.35 7.42 1.58
C HIS A 24 -11.39 7.10 2.73
N TRP A 25 -10.26 7.82 2.80
CA TRP A 25 -9.16 7.55 3.74
C TRP A 25 -9.62 7.35 5.19
N SER A 26 -10.40 8.28 5.73
CA SER A 26 -10.85 8.21 7.13
C SER A 26 -11.83 7.06 7.39
N ALA A 27 -12.62 6.67 6.39
CA ALA A 27 -13.54 5.54 6.53
C ALA A 27 -12.77 4.21 6.57
N TRP A 28 -11.77 4.05 5.70
CA TRP A 28 -10.89 2.87 5.71
C TRP A 28 -10.05 2.79 6.99
N GLU A 29 -9.49 3.91 7.44
CA GLU A 29 -8.78 3.95 8.72
C GLU A 29 -9.69 3.57 9.90
N ALA A 30 -10.91 4.10 9.96
CA ALA A 30 -11.88 3.73 10.98
C ALA A 30 -12.26 2.24 10.91
N LEU A 31 -12.41 1.70 9.70
CA LEU A 31 -12.70 0.28 9.49
C LEU A 31 -11.56 -0.60 10.01
N ILE A 32 -10.30 -0.28 9.67
CA ILE A 32 -9.11 -1.01 10.17
C ILE A 32 -9.10 -1.00 11.71
N ARG A 33 -9.35 0.17 12.33
CA ARG A 33 -9.38 0.28 13.80
C ARG A 33 -10.55 -0.48 14.44
N CYS A 34 -11.67 -0.61 13.75
CA CYS A 34 -12.87 -1.25 14.26
C CYS A 34 -12.85 -2.79 14.09
N GLN A 35 -12.41 -3.26 12.92
CA GLN A 35 -12.41 -4.69 12.57
C GLN A 35 -11.07 -5.37 12.90
N GLY A 36 -10.01 -4.58 13.05
CA GLY A 36 -8.65 -5.08 13.12
C GLY A 36 -8.17 -5.65 11.78
N TYR A 37 -7.01 -6.27 11.82
CA TYR A 37 -6.37 -6.94 10.71
C TYR A 37 -5.72 -8.23 11.18
N THR A 38 -5.46 -9.13 10.26
CA THR A 38 -4.76 -10.40 10.51
C THR A 38 -3.47 -10.41 9.71
N LEU A 39 -2.34 -10.68 10.37
CA LEU A 39 -1.04 -10.85 9.72
C LEU A 39 -0.95 -12.27 9.14
N ASP A 40 -0.97 -12.37 7.82
CA ASP A 40 -0.81 -13.64 7.08
C ASP A 40 0.68 -13.95 6.83
N ARG A 41 1.47 -12.90 6.56
CA ARG A 41 2.89 -13.01 6.22
C ARG A 41 3.68 -12.03 7.07
N PRO A 42 4.07 -12.43 8.28
CA PRO A 42 4.94 -11.63 9.13
C PRO A 42 6.25 -11.32 8.42
N ARG A 43 6.92 -10.25 8.85
CA ARG A 43 8.22 -9.83 8.35
C ARG A 43 9.20 -11.00 8.35
N ARG A 44 9.89 -11.18 7.21
CA ARG A 44 10.80 -12.29 6.85
C ARG A 44 10.13 -13.63 6.54
N ALA A 45 8.79 -13.72 6.54
CA ALA A 45 8.11 -14.89 6.03
C ALA A 45 8.30 -15.01 4.51
N SER A 46 8.40 -16.24 4.02
CA SER A 46 8.41 -16.54 2.58
C SER A 46 6.98 -16.61 2.05
N HIS A 47 6.80 -16.30 0.76
CA HIS A 47 5.51 -16.47 0.11
C HIS A 47 5.17 -17.96 -0.03
N PRO A 48 3.95 -18.42 0.31
CA PRO A 48 3.61 -19.85 0.38
C PRO A 48 3.74 -20.58 -0.96
N ARG A 49 3.47 -19.89 -2.07
CA ARG A 49 3.63 -20.42 -3.45
C ARG A 49 4.94 -20.04 -4.15
N TYR A 50 5.70 -19.08 -3.61
CA TYR A 50 6.89 -18.51 -4.25
C TYR A 50 7.97 -18.29 -3.18
N PRO A 51 8.58 -19.36 -2.65
CA PRO A 51 9.43 -19.29 -1.46
C PRO A 51 10.63 -18.33 -1.57
N GLU A 52 11.05 -18.00 -2.79
CA GLU A 52 12.07 -17.01 -3.12
C GLU A 52 11.65 -15.56 -2.79
N ILE A 53 10.35 -15.30 -2.69
CA ILE A 53 9.80 -13.99 -2.31
C ILE A 53 9.72 -13.92 -0.79
N ILE A 54 10.58 -13.11 -0.19
CA ILE A 54 10.62 -12.86 1.26
C ILE A 54 9.99 -11.51 1.56
N TYR A 55 9.00 -11.48 2.45
CA TYR A 55 8.31 -10.25 2.83
C TYR A 55 9.19 -9.39 3.75
N PRO A 56 9.55 -8.16 3.34
CA PRO A 56 10.47 -7.34 4.13
C PRO A 56 9.80 -6.61 5.31
N ILE A 57 8.46 -6.68 5.38
CA ILE A 57 7.58 -6.02 6.34
C ILE A 57 6.37 -6.93 6.61
N ASP A 58 5.65 -6.69 7.71
CA ASP A 58 4.41 -7.41 8.02
C ASP A 58 3.34 -7.16 6.95
N TYR A 59 2.74 -8.25 6.48
CA TYR A 59 1.70 -8.24 5.47
C TYR A 59 0.52 -9.11 5.90
N GLY A 60 -0.68 -8.68 5.54
CA GLY A 60 -1.91 -9.35 5.90
C GLY A 60 -3.11 -8.75 5.20
N TYR A 61 -4.26 -8.84 5.85
CA TYR A 61 -5.53 -8.36 5.33
C TYR A 61 -6.42 -7.77 6.43
N ILE A 62 -7.37 -6.94 6.02
CA ILE A 62 -8.33 -6.27 6.91
C ILE A 62 -9.51 -7.20 7.15
N ASN A 63 -9.84 -7.46 8.41
CA ASN A 63 -10.88 -8.41 8.77
C ASN A 63 -12.27 -7.91 8.32
N GLY A 64 -13.13 -8.83 7.87
CA GLY A 64 -14.50 -8.51 7.49
C GLY A 64 -14.63 -7.68 6.21
N THR A 65 -13.60 -7.64 5.37
CA THR A 65 -13.62 -6.93 4.08
C THR A 65 -13.69 -7.90 2.91
N LEU A 66 -14.14 -7.39 1.76
CA LEU A 66 -14.19 -8.13 0.51
C LEU A 66 -13.71 -7.21 -0.62
N GLY A 67 -12.64 -7.63 -1.28
CA GLY A 67 -12.03 -7.01 -2.44
C GLY A 67 -12.69 -7.42 -3.75
N THR A 68 -12.19 -6.86 -4.84
CA THR A 68 -12.72 -7.11 -6.19
C THR A 68 -12.39 -8.50 -6.72
N ASP A 69 -11.39 -9.15 -6.15
CA ASP A 69 -10.97 -10.53 -6.44
C ASP A 69 -11.71 -11.57 -5.57
N GLY A 70 -12.59 -11.13 -4.67
CA GLY A 70 -13.32 -12.00 -3.75
C GLY A 70 -12.57 -12.35 -2.47
N GLU A 71 -11.38 -11.78 -2.25
CA GLU A 71 -10.57 -11.98 -1.04
C GLU A 71 -10.63 -10.74 -0.13
N ALA A 72 -10.14 -10.85 1.11
CA ALA A 72 -10.06 -9.70 2.00
C ALA A 72 -9.07 -8.64 1.47
N ILE A 73 -9.32 -7.36 1.78
CA ILE A 73 -8.45 -6.26 1.34
C ILE A 73 -7.08 -6.36 2.01
N ASP A 74 -6.05 -6.39 1.19
CA ASP A 74 -4.66 -6.51 1.64
C ASP A 74 -4.15 -5.26 2.35
N LEU A 75 -3.21 -5.50 3.26
CA LEU A 75 -2.59 -4.49 4.10
C LEU A 75 -1.12 -4.78 4.36
N PHE A 76 -0.27 -3.77 4.18
CA PHE A 76 1.06 -3.69 4.76
C PHE A 76 0.99 -2.96 6.10
N VAL A 77 1.62 -3.53 7.13
CA VAL A 77 1.61 -3.00 8.49
C VAL A 77 3.02 -2.58 8.88
N GLY A 78 3.20 -1.30 9.17
CA GLY A 78 4.45 -0.77 9.67
C GLY A 78 4.56 -0.70 11.19
N THR A 79 5.61 -0.03 11.65
CA THR A 79 6.04 -0.06 13.05
C THR A 79 5.77 1.22 13.84
N VAL A 80 5.14 2.23 13.23
CA VAL A 80 4.87 3.56 13.84
C VAL A 80 3.38 3.88 13.93
N ASP A 81 2.95 4.82 14.78
CA ASP A 81 1.51 5.14 14.96
C ASP A 81 1.00 6.25 14.02
N LEU A 82 1.28 6.10 12.71
CA LEU A 82 0.91 7.12 11.72
C LEU A 82 -0.51 6.97 11.14
N GLY A 83 -1.20 5.87 11.44
CA GLY A 83 -2.50 5.51 10.87
C GLY A 83 -2.39 5.04 9.43
N LEU A 84 -3.47 5.17 8.65
CA LEU A 84 -3.49 4.87 7.23
C LEU A 84 -2.73 5.96 6.46
N VAL A 85 -1.55 5.63 5.94
CA VAL A 85 -0.63 6.59 5.30
C VAL A 85 -0.68 6.57 3.78
N GLY A 86 -1.16 5.48 3.19
CA GLY A 86 -1.25 5.36 1.73
C GLY A 86 -1.87 4.06 1.26
N LEU A 87 -1.83 3.86 -0.04
CA LEU A 87 -2.20 2.63 -0.72
C LEU A 87 -1.31 2.41 -1.94
N LEU A 88 -1.24 1.16 -2.39
CA LEU A 88 -0.68 0.75 -3.67
C LEU A 88 -1.78 0.16 -4.52
N LEU A 89 -1.93 0.68 -5.74
CA LEU A 89 -2.65 -0.02 -6.80
C LEU A 89 -1.67 -0.94 -7.51
N THR A 90 -1.97 -2.23 -7.57
CA THR A 90 -1.12 -3.20 -8.24
C THR A 90 -1.74 -3.73 -9.52
N HIS A 91 -0.88 -4.19 -10.41
CA HIS A 91 -1.23 -5.05 -11.52
C HIS A 91 -0.32 -6.29 -11.44
N ASP A 92 -0.86 -7.43 -11.05
CA ASP A 92 -0.13 -8.70 -10.98
C ASP A 92 -0.26 -9.40 -12.34
N TYR A 93 0.86 -9.51 -13.05
CA TYR A 93 0.89 -10.11 -14.39
C TYR A 93 0.71 -11.62 -14.37
N ARG A 94 0.94 -12.27 -13.23
CA ARG A 94 0.83 -13.72 -13.06
C ARG A 94 -0.59 -14.14 -12.73
N ARG A 95 -1.30 -13.33 -11.94
CA ARG A 95 -2.71 -13.54 -11.61
C ARG A 95 -3.67 -12.93 -12.62
N HIS A 96 -3.18 -12.02 -13.46
CA HIS A 96 -3.97 -11.23 -14.41
C HIS A 96 -5.05 -10.38 -13.73
N ASP A 97 -4.74 -9.86 -12.54
CA ASP A 97 -5.66 -9.04 -11.74
C ASP A 97 -5.03 -7.69 -11.33
N ARG A 98 -5.88 -6.86 -10.71
CA ARG A 98 -5.50 -5.59 -10.12
C ARG A 98 -6.06 -5.55 -8.72
N GLU A 99 -5.21 -5.20 -7.76
CA GLU A 99 -5.57 -5.18 -6.36
C GLU A 99 -5.21 -3.82 -5.75
N CYS A 100 -5.85 -3.49 -4.63
CA CYS A 100 -5.50 -2.35 -3.81
C CYS A 100 -4.94 -2.86 -2.48
N LYS A 101 -3.71 -2.45 -2.15
CA LYS A 101 -3.03 -2.84 -0.91
C LYS A 101 -2.86 -1.60 -0.04
N LEU A 102 -3.41 -1.58 1.16
CA LEU A 102 -3.31 -0.43 2.06
C LEU A 102 -1.97 -0.41 2.80
N LEU A 103 -1.49 0.77 3.17
CA LEU A 103 -0.30 0.97 4.00
C LEU A 103 -0.73 1.61 5.31
N TYR A 104 -0.74 0.82 6.38
CA TYR A 104 -1.15 1.24 7.72
C TYR A 104 0.06 1.26 8.64
N ASN A 105 0.22 2.34 9.40
CA ASN A 105 1.28 2.50 10.39
C ASN A 105 2.71 2.41 9.81
N CYS A 106 2.85 2.60 8.50
CA CYS A 106 4.16 2.61 7.83
C CYS A 106 4.90 3.92 8.03
N SER A 107 6.15 3.81 8.50
CA SER A 107 7.10 4.92 8.50
C SER A 107 7.44 5.35 7.07
N PRO A 108 8.02 6.55 6.87
CA PRO A 108 8.50 6.97 5.57
C PRO A 108 9.47 5.97 4.91
N GLU A 109 10.39 5.39 5.68
CA GLU A 109 11.32 4.36 5.24
C GLU A 109 10.59 3.09 4.84
N GLU A 110 9.60 2.66 5.63
CA GLU A 110 8.77 1.49 5.32
C GLU A 110 7.90 1.70 4.08
N ILE A 111 7.43 2.93 3.81
CA ILE A 111 6.74 3.26 2.57
C ILE A 111 7.67 3.07 1.37
N TYR A 112 8.93 3.53 1.45
CA TYR A 112 9.91 3.30 0.39
C TYR A 112 10.20 1.80 0.23
N LEU A 113 10.33 1.06 1.34
CA LEU A 113 10.54 -0.39 1.36
C LEU A 113 9.40 -1.13 0.66
N VAL A 114 8.15 -0.82 1.02
CA VAL A 114 6.95 -1.45 0.44
C VAL A 114 6.84 -1.13 -1.05
N ASN A 115 7.06 0.13 -1.46
CA ASN A 115 7.04 0.50 -2.86
C ASN A 115 8.14 -0.21 -3.67
N GLY A 116 9.33 -0.34 -3.09
CA GLY A 116 10.44 -1.09 -3.68
C GLY A 116 10.14 -2.58 -3.78
N PHE A 117 9.56 -3.18 -2.75
CA PHE A 117 9.12 -4.57 -2.73
C PHE A 117 8.06 -4.85 -3.80
N ILE A 118 6.97 -4.09 -3.86
CA ILE A 118 5.92 -4.31 -4.87
C ILE A 118 6.44 -4.17 -6.31
N ASN A 119 7.50 -3.39 -6.53
CA ASN A 119 8.09 -3.15 -7.84
C ASN A 119 9.47 -3.82 -8.03
N PHE A 120 9.90 -4.76 -7.17
CA PHE A 120 11.27 -5.29 -7.22
C PHE A 120 11.55 -6.02 -8.53
N ASP A 121 10.54 -6.71 -9.07
CA ASP A 121 10.57 -7.38 -10.36
C ASP A 121 9.29 -7.04 -11.15
N ARG A 122 9.45 -6.11 -12.09
CA ARG A 122 8.36 -5.61 -12.94
C ARG A 122 7.86 -6.63 -13.96
N THR A 123 8.55 -7.77 -14.13
CA THR A 123 8.04 -8.88 -14.93
C THR A 123 6.94 -9.65 -14.19
N LEU A 124 6.91 -9.58 -12.85
CA LEU A 124 5.91 -10.22 -12.01
C LEU A 124 4.73 -9.29 -11.73
N MET A 125 5.01 -8.05 -11.32
CA MET A 125 3.99 -7.10 -10.87
C MET A 125 4.48 -5.66 -10.99
N GLU A 126 3.53 -4.74 -11.19
CA GLU A 126 3.76 -3.29 -11.04
C GLU A 126 2.83 -2.67 -10.00
N GLY A 127 3.32 -1.65 -9.31
CA GLY A 127 2.55 -0.91 -8.31
C GLY A 127 2.67 0.61 -8.44
N TRP A 128 1.55 1.30 -8.21
CA TRP A 128 1.48 2.76 -8.18
C TRP A 128 1.08 3.26 -6.79
N LEU A 129 2.01 3.95 -6.13
CA LEU A 129 1.85 4.46 -4.78
C LEU A 129 0.98 5.72 -4.77
N VAL A 130 -0.02 5.75 -3.88
CA VAL A 130 -0.82 6.94 -3.58
C VAL A 130 -0.75 7.21 -2.09
N LEU A 131 -0.16 8.34 -1.73
CA LEU A 131 0.00 8.76 -0.34
C LEU A 131 -1.21 9.57 0.12
N ARG A 132 -1.72 9.30 1.33
CA ARG A 132 -2.75 10.14 1.97
C ARG A 132 -2.20 11.54 2.27
N HIS A 133 -0.97 11.59 2.76
CA HIS A 133 -0.22 12.82 3.07
C HIS A 133 1.08 12.86 2.28
N PRO A 134 1.53 14.04 1.81
CA PRO A 134 2.77 14.12 1.05
C PRO A 134 3.97 13.66 1.90
N MET A 135 4.94 13.00 1.26
CA MET A 135 6.07 12.33 1.93
C MET A 135 6.80 13.22 2.95
N HIS A 136 7.09 14.48 2.63
CA HIS A 136 7.75 15.41 3.56
C HIS A 136 6.97 15.64 4.88
N ARG A 137 5.63 15.54 4.86
CA ARG A 137 4.81 15.63 6.08
C ARG A 137 4.86 14.35 6.91
N LEU A 138 5.02 13.21 6.26
CA LEU A 138 5.16 11.92 6.94
C LEU A 138 6.51 11.85 7.68
N TRP A 139 7.60 12.30 7.06
CA TRP A 139 8.91 12.46 7.72
C TRP A 139 8.82 13.32 8.98
N LEU A 140 8.23 14.52 8.85
CA LEU A 140 8.03 15.40 10.00
C LEU A 140 7.15 14.80 11.10
N ARG A 141 6.21 13.90 10.77
CA ARG A 141 5.37 13.23 11.77
C ARG A 141 6.11 12.11 12.49
N ALA A 142 6.82 11.26 11.73
CA ALA A 142 7.61 10.17 12.29
C ALA A 142 8.66 10.68 13.30
N GLU A 143 9.31 11.80 13.01
CA GLU A 143 10.27 12.46 13.93
C GLU A 143 9.66 12.93 15.26
N ARG A 144 8.34 13.15 15.33
CA ARG A 144 7.65 13.57 16.57
C ARG A 144 7.18 12.40 17.43
N GLU A 145 7.14 11.20 16.86
CA GLU A 145 6.68 9.97 17.53
C GLU A 145 7.84 9.07 17.96
N ALA A 146 9.07 9.38 17.53
CA ALA A 146 10.33 8.75 17.95
C ALA A 146 10.87 9.37 19.25
#